data_AF-A0AAE1KXZ8-F1
#
_entry.id   AF-A0AAE1KXZ8-F1
#
_cell.length_a   1.000
_cell.length_b   1.000
_cell.length_c   1.000
_cell.angle_alpha   90.00
_cell.angle_beta   90.00
_cell.angle_gamma   90.00
#
_symmetry.space_group_name_H-M   'P 1'
#
loop_
_entity.id
_entity.type
_entity.pdbx_description
1 polymer ?
#
loop_
_entity_poly.entity_id
_entity_poly.type
_entity_poly.pdbx_seq_one_letter_code
_entity_poly.pdbx_strand_id
1 'polypeptide(L)'
;MQNDHHWLQMRNIRRMEERVRVRLRRRIVPDRSNPFEDLAEEEFLLRFRLSKECVLNLLQNITEQLPIAADARGCPIPQHLQNTRMT
;
A
#
# COMPACT_ATOMS: atom_id res chain seq x y z
N MET A 1 16.03 2.13 40.82
CA MET A 1 14.97 2.54 39.88
C MET A 1 15.58 3.09 38.57
N GLN A 2 16.45 2.32 37.90
CA GLN A 2 17.08 2.74 36.62
C GLN A 2 16.78 1.77 35.46
N ASN A 3 16.37 0.54 35.78
CA ASN A 3 16.10 -0.50 34.77
C ASN A 3 14.80 -0.25 34.00
N ASP A 4 13.88 0.57 34.53
CA ASP A 4 12.57 0.79 33.92
C ASP A 4 12.61 1.68 32.66
N HIS A 5 13.52 2.65 32.64
CA HIS A 5 13.70 3.52 31.48
C HIS A 5 14.34 2.78 30.30
N HIS A 6 15.23 1.83 30.59
CA HIS A 6 15.95 1.11 29.56
C HIS A 6 15.02 0.18 28.76
N TRP A 7 14.10 -0.53 29.42
CA TRP A 7 13.16 -1.40 28.69
C TRP A 7 12.15 -0.61 27.84
N LEU A 8 11.71 0.55 28.32
CA LEU A 8 10.84 1.45 27.57
C LEU A 8 11.53 1.98 26.31
N GLN A 9 12.81 2.36 26.45
CA GLN A 9 13.63 2.84 25.34
C GLN A 9 13.85 1.75 24.29
N MET A 10 14.19 0.53 24.72
CA MET A 10 14.34 -0.62 23.82
C MET A 10 13.04 -0.99 23.11
N ARG A 11 11.90 -0.89 23.78
CA ARG A 11 10.57 -1.12 23.18
C ARG A 11 10.24 -0.07 22.11
N ASN A 12 10.57 1.19 22.37
CA ASN A 12 10.33 2.29 21.44
C ASN A 12 11.25 2.22 20.22
N ILE A 13 12.52 1.83 20.41
CA ILE A 13 13.47 1.59 19.32
C ILE A 13 12.98 0.46 18.43
N ARG A 14 12.58 -0.69 18.99
CA ARG A 14 12.02 -1.80 18.20
C ARG A 14 10.77 -1.40 17.41
N ARG A 15 9.85 -0.63 18.02
CA ARG A 15 8.68 -0.11 17.30
C ARG A 15 9.06 0.88 16.19
N MET A 16 10.11 1.68 16.40
CA MET A 16 10.61 2.60 15.39
C MET A 16 11.26 1.83 14.24
N GLU A 17 12.07 0.82 14.54
CA GLU A 17 12.68 -0.08 13.55
C GLU A 17 11.61 -0.84 12.77
N GLU A 18 10.56 -1.33 13.41
CA GLU A 18 9.40 -1.94 12.75
C GLU A 18 8.71 -0.95 11.81
N ARG A 19 8.44 0.28 12.27
CA ARG A 19 7.84 1.34 11.43
C ARG A 19 8.75 1.74 10.27
N VAL A 20 10.06 1.76 10.49
CA VAL A 20 11.07 2.07 9.46
C VAL A 20 11.17 0.93 8.46
N ARG A 21 11.18 -0.34 8.88
CA ARG A 21 11.11 -1.52 8.01
C ARG A 21 9.83 -1.55 7.19
N VAL A 22 8.68 -1.25 7.81
CA VAL A 22 7.38 -1.15 7.13
C VAL A 22 7.37 0.02 6.13
N ARG A 23 7.97 1.18 6.46
CA ARG A 23 8.11 2.32 5.54
C ARG A 23 9.12 2.06 4.40
N LEU A 24 10.15 1.23 4.64
CA LEU A 24 11.21 0.88 3.68
C LEU A 24 10.89 -0.32 2.80
N ARG A 25 9.84 -1.11 3.08
CA ARG A 25 9.24 -2.02 2.08
C ARG A 25 8.59 -1.16 1.00
N ARG A 26 9.48 -0.70 0.12
CA ARG A 26 9.32 0.20 -1.01
C ARG A 26 7.88 0.24 -1.54
N ARG A 27 7.32 1.45 -1.49
CA ARG A 27 6.14 1.91 -2.24
C ARG A 27 6.40 1.96 -3.76
N ILE A 28 7.35 1.16 -4.25
CA ILE A 28 7.67 0.95 -5.65
C ILE A 28 7.12 -0.43 -5.95
N VAL A 29 5.89 -0.45 -6.45
CA VAL A 29 5.35 -1.64 -7.12
C VAL A 29 6.09 -1.70 -8.46
N PRO A 30 6.82 -2.78 -8.78
CA PRO A 30 7.41 -2.94 -10.09
C PRO A 30 6.35 -2.67 -11.16
N ASP A 31 6.70 -1.89 -12.17
CA ASP A 31 5.80 -1.63 -13.28
C ASP A 31 5.46 -2.99 -13.90
N ARG A 32 4.21 -3.46 -13.73
CA ARG A 32 3.63 -4.78 -14.11
C ARG A 32 3.55 -5.90 -13.06
N SER A 33 3.92 -5.70 -11.79
CA SER A 33 3.66 -6.75 -10.77
C SER A 33 2.18 -6.82 -10.43
N ASN A 34 1.56 -8.01 -10.46
CA ASN A 34 0.20 -8.24 -9.99
C ASN A 34 0.24 -8.62 -8.50
N PRO A 35 -0.17 -7.75 -7.57
CA PRO A 35 -0.06 -8.04 -6.13
C PRO A 35 -0.88 -9.25 -5.69
N PHE A 36 -1.90 -9.67 -6.46
CA PHE A 36 -2.66 -10.88 -6.18
C PHE A 36 -1.87 -12.16 -6.46
N GLU A 37 -0.94 -12.12 -7.42
CA GLU A 37 -0.08 -13.25 -7.79
C GLU A 37 1.24 -13.21 -7.03
N ASP A 38 1.85 -12.03 -6.93
CA ASP A 38 3.23 -11.86 -6.47
C ASP A 38 3.40 -11.87 -4.95
N LEU A 39 2.33 -11.63 -4.19
CA LEU A 39 2.38 -11.54 -2.72
C LEU A 39 1.72 -12.75 -2.06
N ALA A 40 2.30 -13.27 -0.98
CA ALA A 40 1.61 -14.17 -0.08
C ALA A 40 0.46 -13.44 0.66
N GLU A 41 -0.53 -14.19 1.17
CA GLU A 41 -1.71 -13.62 1.83
C GLU A 41 -1.33 -12.73 3.02
N GLU A 42 -0.37 -13.18 3.85
CA GLU A 42 0.09 -12.47 5.02
C GLU A 42 0.76 -11.13 4.65
N GLU A 43 1.54 -11.12 3.57
CA GLU A 43 2.18 -9.91 3.07
C GLU A 43 1.16 -8.95 2.44
N PHE A 44 0.18 -9.50 1.73
CA PHE A 44 -0.93 -8.75 1.15
C PHE A 44 -1.75 -8.06 2.25
N LEU A 45 -2.13 -8.79 3.30
CA LEU A 45 -2.83 -8.27 4.48
C LEU A 45 -2.04 -7.18 5.20
N LEU A 46 -0.74 -7.37 5.40
CA LEU A 46 0.10 -6.35 6.04
C LEU A 46 0.18 -5.06 5.21
N ARG A 47 0.22 -5.19 3.88
CA ARG A 47 0.38 -4.07 2.94
C ARG A 47 -0.92 -3.32 2.67
N PHE A 48 -2.01 -4.04 2.42
CA PHE A 48 -3.29 -3.49 1.97
C PHE A 48 -4.38 -3.50 3.04
N ARG A 49 -4.15 -4.14 4.20
CA ARG A 49 -5.10 -4.24 5.32
C ARG A 49 -6.42 -4.94 4.99
N LEU A 50 -6.48 -5.63 3.86
CA LEU A 50 -7.60 -6.42 3.38
C LEU A 50 -7.06 -7.76 2.88
N SER A 51 -7.82 -8.84 3.07
CA SER A 51 -7.49 -10.14 2.47
C SER A 51 -7.71 -10.10 0.97
N LYS A 52 -7.04 -10.97 0.21
CA LYS A 52 -7.26 -11.06 -1.24
C LYS A 52 -8.71 -11.36 -1.57
N GLU A 53 -9.32 -12.28 -0.83
CA GLU A 53 -10.75 -12.62 -0.95
C GLU A 53 -11.65 -11.39 -0.74
N CYS A 54 -11.39 -10.61 0.32
CA CYS A 54 -12.16 -9.41 0.61
C CYS A 54 -12.04 -8.38 -0.52
N VAL A 55 -10.84 -8.19 -1.07
CA VAL A 55 -10.64 -7.27 -2.21
C VAL A 55 -11.35 -7.77 -3.46
N LEU A 56 -11.31 -9.08 -3.77
CA LEU A 56 -12.04 -9.65 -4.90
C LEU A 56 -13.55 -9.45 -4.77
N ASN A 57 -14.11 -9.72 -3.59
CA ASN A 57 -15.51 -9.47 -3.30
C ASN A 57 -15.86 -7.98 -3.43
N LEU A 58 -15.00 -7.09 -2.93
CA LEU A 58 -15.20 -5.65 -3.07
C LEU A 58 -15.21 -5.24 -4.54
N LEU A 59 -14.22 -5.69 -5.32
CA LEU A 59 -14.11 -5.39 -6.75
C LEU A 59 -15.35 -5.86 -7.50
N GLN A 60 -15.83 -7.07 -7.26
CA GLN A 60 -17.04 -7.58 -7.89
C GLN A 60 -18.26 -6.67 -7.66
N ASN A 61 -18.38 -6.08 -6.47
CA ASN A 61 -19.49 -5.20 -6.11
C ASN A 61 -19.38 -3.78 -6.69
N ILE A 62 -18.17 -3.31 -7.00
CA ILE A 62 -17.93 -1.93 -7.46
C ILE A 62 -17.48 -1.85 -8.92
N THR A 63 -17.24 -2.98 -9.60
CA THR A 63 -16.64 -3.00 -10.95
C THR A 63 -17.42 -2.15 -11.95
N GLU A 64 -18.76 -2.16 -11.89
CA GLU A 64 -19.62 -1.35 -12.78
C GLU A 64 -19.52 0.16 -12.51
N GLN A 65 -19.03 0.55 -11.33
CA GLN A 65 -18.84 1.95 -10.93
C GLN A 65 -17.40 2.42 -11.20
N LEU A 66 -16.49 1.51 -11.52
CA LEU A 66 -15.10 1.84 -11.81
C LEU A 66 -14.97 2.39 -13.24
N PRO A 67 -14.13 3.41 -13.46
CA PRO A 67 -13.90 3.94 -14.79
C PRO A 67 -13.19 2.89 -15.66
N ILE A 68 -13.68 2.72 -16.88
CA ILE A 68 -13.06 1.85 -17.88
C ILE A 68 -11.98 2.65 -18.60
N ALA A 69 -10.75 2.12 -18.63
CA ALA A 69 -9.66 2.71 -19.39
C ALA A 69 -9.97 2.65 -20.89
N ALA A 70 -9.82 3.78 -21.60
CA ALA A 70 -10.05 3.85 -23.04
C ALA A 70 -8.95 3.14 -23.86
N ASP A 71 -7.75 2.98 -23.27
CA ASP A 71 -6.61 2.33 -23.89
C ASP A 71 -5.69 1.69 -22.81
N ALA A 72 -4.58 1.10 -23.26
CA ALA A 72 -3.61 0.45 -22.37
C ALA A 72 -2.85 1.42 -21.44
N ARG A 73 -3.08 2.73 -21.52
CA ARG A 73 -2.47 3.74 -20.64
C ARG A 73 -3.28 3.98 -19.37
N GLY A 74 -4.44 3.33 -19.23
CA GLY A 74 -5.28 3.43 -18.03
C GLY A 74 -6.28 4.58 -18.10
N CYS A 75 -6.84 4.95 -16.94
CA CYS A 75 -7.77 6.07 -16.86
C CYS A 75 -7.01 7.40 -16.84
N PRO A 76 -7.45 8.43 -17.58
CA PRO A 76 -6.82 9.73 -17.53
C PRO A 76 -6.92 10.32 -16.13
N ILE A 77 -5.80 10.83 -15.61
CA ILE A 77 -5.79 11.56 -14.34
C ILE A 77 -6.63 12.83 -14.52
N PRO A 78 -7.64 13.10 -13.67
CA PRO A 78 -8.43 14.32 -13.75
C PRO A 78 -7.56 15.58 -13.80
N GLN A 79 -7.92 16.56 -14.63
CA GLN A 79 -7.09 17.75 -14.90
C GLN A 79 -6.68 18.52 -13.63
N HIS A 80 -7.57 18.57 -12.62
CA HIS A 80 -7.30 19.22 -11.34
C HIS A 80 -6.30 18.47 -10.45
N LEU A 81 -6.00 17.20 -10.75
CA LEU A 81 -4.99 16.37 -10.08
C LEU A 81 -3.69 16.24 -10.88
N GLN A 82 -3.68 16.73 -12.12
CA GLN A 82 -2.46 16.75 -12.91
C GLN A 82 -1.55 17.85 -12.35
N ASN A 83 -0.28 17.51 -12.09
CA ASN A 83 0.73 18.50 -11.73
C ASN A 83 1.06 19.35 -12.95
N THR A 84 0.21 20.33 -13.26
CA THR A 84 0.52 21.40 -14.19
C THR A 84 1.50 22.33 -13.50
N ARG A 85 2.79 21.96 -13.49
CA ARG A 85 3.82 22.98 -13.35
C ARG A 85 3.72 23.86 -14.59
N MET A 86 3.31 25.10 -14.34
CA MET A 86 3.34 26.20 -15.29
C MET A 86 4.72 26.28 -15.95
N THR A 87 4.70 26.56 -17.26
CA THR A 87 5.75 27.17 -18.10
C THR A 87 7.12 27.38 -17.48
#